data_AF-A0A9W4WCE7-F1
#
_entry.id   AF-A0A9W4WCE7-F1
#
_cell.length_a   1.000
_cell.length_b   1.000
_cell.length_c   1.000
_cell.angle_alpha   90.00
_cell.angle_beta   90.00
_cell.angle_gamma   90.00
#
_symmetry.space_group_name_H-M   'P 1'
#
loop_
_entity.id
_entity.type
_entity.pdbx_description
1 polymer ?
#
loop_
_entity_poly.entity_id
_entity_poly.type
_entity_poly.pdbx_seq_one_letter_code
_entity_poly.pdbx_strand_id
1 'polypeptide(L)'
;MHVYIQPAAPWLGEHIKSFIRNHVPDAIFIDDFDDFPSDASTVFQFCDGWALNRNFAALNTAEKALINAYPNSDALARKDYLARVVDFWTAKRPESILKKCVPLTVRLSLDYAEYVDDALTAADDLTLLSSLEDNEDKPASEREWWILKPALVDCGAGIRLFSTMEELASHLELAEYEIDEDDESDLSYQAMLEANGKSENDTTRDNSEGFYPTLSTPGLDTLDALVTATGELALKEHKDEIQRAPKPQYVFKEGGRIPSAQMREFVAQRYIVHIPPMEKRKWHARAYVLAMGRLKVYVFKEMLALLAGEDYEPPWLNPSLKSSLTNTALQDEDVFINKRSMRDFWSAPDDLLPGDWKASVFEQICHTSAELFRGAAHTMADKFTTVDKCFELFAVDFLIDTDGTAWLLEVNETPAFYDVGMAGPLAMRLMESVICIAMEHMGNAKLEEERNALAKKRMIQVLDETDKLAKSNITEILPEI
;
A
#
# COMPACT_ATOMS: atom_id res chain seq x y z
N MET A 1 -6.13 -32.56 -2.94
CA MET A 1 -6.19 -31.10 -2.72
C MET A 1 -6.49 -30.47 -4.06
N HIS A 2 -7.62 -29.75 -4.16
CA HIS A 2 -7.98 -28.99 -5.36
C HIS A 2 -7.36 -27.61 -5.26
N VAL A 3 -6.75 -27.16 -6.36
CA VAL A 3 -5.88 -25.99 -6.39
C VAL A 3 -6.29 -25.07 -7.52
N TYR A 4 -6.52 -23.79 -7.20
CA TYR A 4 -6.79 -22.73 -8.17
C TYR A 4 -5.71 -21.64 -8.06
N ILE A 5 -5.04 -21.34 -9.17
CA ILE A 5 -3.89 -20.41 -9.22
C ILE A 5 -4.13 -19.38 -10.32
N GLN A 6 -4.45 -18.16 -9.90
CA GLN A 6 -4.58 -16.98 -10.72
C GLN A 6 -3.91 -15.81 -10.00
N PRO A 7 -2.56 -15.72 -9.98
CA PRO A 7 -1.86 -14.63 -9.29
C PRO A 7 -1.98 -13.32 -10.06
N ALA A 8 -1.92 -12.19 -9.36
CA ALA A 8 -1.89 -10.86 -9.97
C ALA A 8 -0.69 -10.62 -10.92
N ALA A 9 0.39 -11.38 -10.76
CA ALA A 9 1.52 -11.43 -11.67
C ALA A 9 1.53 -12.78 -12.43
N PRO A 10 0.98 -12.86 -13.65
CA PRO A 10 0.74 -14.13 -14.35
C PRO A 10 2.01 -14.97 -14.56
N TRP A 11 3.17 -14.33 -14.75
CA TRP A 11 4.45 -15.01 -14.94
C TRP A 11 4.86 -15.90 -13.76
N LEU A 12 4.35 -15.64 -12.55
CA LEU A 12 4.58 -16.48 -11.38
C LEU A 12 3.69 -17.74 -11.32
N GLY A 13 2.64 -17.83 -12.14
CA GLY A 13 1.62 -18.88 -12.06
C GLY A 13 2.18 -20.30 -12.12
N GLU A 14 2.94 -20.63 -13.16
CA GLU A 14 3.53 -21.96 -13.31
C GLU A 14 4.61 -22.26 -12.26
N HIS A 15 5.33 -21.22 -11.80
CA HIS A 15 6.28 -21.36 -10.68
C HIS A 15 5.56 -21.73 -9.38
N ILE A 16 4.46 -21.03 -9.06
CA ILE A 16 3.62 -21.33 -7.89
C ILE A 16 3.06 -22.76 -7.98
N LYS A 17 2.53 -23.17 -9.14
CA LYS A 17 2.07 -24.56 -9.34
C LYS A 17 3.20 -25.56 -9.11
N SER A 18 4.41 -25.29 -9.61
CA SER A 18 5.60 -26.12 -9.37
C SER A 18 5.96 -26.19 -7.88
N PHE A 19 5.94 -25.07 -7.16
CA PHE A 19 6.23 -25.03 -5.72
C PHE A 19 5.23 -25.87 -4.92
N ILE A 20 3.94 -25.79 -5.25
CA ILE A 20 2.90 -26.60 -4.61
C ILE A 20 3.14 -28.09 -4.87
N ARG A 21 3.48 -28.49 -6.11
CA ARG A 21 3.76 -29.90 -6.46
C ARG A 21 4.93 -30.50 -5.67
N ASN A 22 5.91 -29.69 -5.27
CA ASN A 22 7.02 -30.19 -4.44
C ASN A 22 6.52 -30.69 -3.06
N HIS A 23 5.48 -30.06 -2.52
CA HIS A 23 4.87 -30.49 -1.25
C HIS A 23 3.74 -31.49 -1.46
N VAL A 24 2.89 -31.28 -2.47
CA VAL A 24 1.69 -32.08 -2.77
C VAL A 24 1.69 -32.51 -4.24
N PRO A 25 2.39 -33.60 -4.60
CA PRO A 25 2.50 -34.06 -5.99
C PRO A 25 1.15 -34.41 -6.65
N ASP A 26 0.21 -34.92 -5.86
CA ASP A 26 -1.13 -35.32 -6.31
C ASP A 26 -2.15 -34.16 -6.24
N ALA A 27 -1.68 -32.91 -6.19
CA ALA A 27 -2.54 -31.73 -6.26
C ALA A 27 -3.25 -31.66 -7.63
N ILE A 28 -4.56 -31.43 -7.60
CA ILE A 28 -5.40 -31.31 -8.80
C ILE A 28 -5.55 -29.83 -9.09
N PHE A 29 -4.92 -29.37 -10.17
CA PHE A 29 -4.97 -27.97 -10.60
C PHE A 29 -6.16 -27.78 -11.53
N ILE A 30 -6.92 -26.73 -11.27
CA ILE A 30 -8.10 -26.34 -12.03
C ILE A 30 -7.82 -24.95 -12.56
N ASP A 31 -7.84 -24.80 -13.88
CA ASP A 31 -7.47 -23.55 -14.54
C ASP A 31 -8.68 -22.60 -14.66
N ASP A 32 -9.89 -23.13 -14.88
CA ASP A 32 -11.14 -22.36 -14.89
C ASP A 32 -11.87 -22.51 -13.55
N PHE A 33 -12.20 -21.38 -12.91
CA PHE A 33 -12.91 -21.42 -11.63
C PHE A 33 -14.34 -21.96 -11.77
N ASP A 34 -14.96 -21.86 -12.94
CA ASP A 34 -16.31 -22.39 -13.17
C ASP A 34 -16.34 -23.94 -13.13
N ASP A 35 -15.18 -24.57 -13.36
CA ASP A 35 -14.98 -26.02 -13.21
C ASP A 35 -14.56 -26.42 -11.79
N PHE A 36 -14.47 -25.46 -10.84
CA PHE A 36 -14.00 -25.73 -9.49
C PHE A 36 -15.06 -26.53 -8.68
N PRO A 37 -14.71 -27.68 -8.09
CA PRO A 37 -15.65 -28.56 -7.41
C PRO A 37 -16.23 -27.90 -6.16
N SER A 38 -17.57 -27.88 -6.07
CA SER A 38 -18.30 -27.31 -4.94
C SER A 38 -18.18 -28.12 -3.65
N ASP A 39 -17.82 -29.40 -3.75
CA ASP A 39 -17.75 -30.38 -2.66
C ASP A 39 -16.30 -30.78 -2.28
N ALA A 40 -15.30 -30.03 -2.73
CA ALA A 40 -13.91 -30.31 -2.39
C ALA A 40 -13.63 -30.22 -0.89
N SER A 41 -13.15 -31.32 -0.30
CA SER A 41 -12.79 -31.34 1.13
C SER A 41 -11.53 -30.55 1.48
N THR A 42 -10.56 -30.46 0.55
CA THR A 42 -9.30 -29.72 0.73
C THR A 42 -9.05 -28.79 -0.45
N VAL A 43 -9.02 -27.49 -0.19
CA VAL A 43 -8.92 -26.41 -1.18
C VAL A 43 -7.70 -25.51 -0.91
N PHE A 44 -6.95 -25.17 -1.95
CA PHE A 44 -5.94 -24.10 -1.89
C PHE A 44 -6.16 -23.13 -3.05
N GLN A 45 -6.18 -21.84 -2.76
CA GLN A 45 -6.40 -20.79 -3.75
C GLN A 45 -5.28 -19.74 -3.64
N PHE A 46 -4.74 -19.34 -4.78
CA PHE A 46 -3.85 -18.19 -4.92
C PHE A 46 -4.41 -17.29 -6.01
N CYS A 47 -5.14 -16.26 -5.60
CA CYS A 47 -5.95 -15.37 -6.41
C CYS A 47 -5.28 -14.00 -6.59
N ASP A 48 -5.75 -13.25 -7.57
CA ASP A 48 -5.26 -11.93 -7.94
C ASP A 48 -5.95 -10.83 -7.15
N GLY A 49 -7.07 -11.13 -6.50
CA GLY A 49 -7.93 -10.20 -5.77
C GLY A 49 -9.30 -10.01 -6.43
N TRP A 50 -9.48 -10.47 -7.67
CA TRP A 50 -10.76 -10.33 -8.36
C TRP A 50 -11.76 -11.40 -7.96
N ALA A 51 -13.03 -10.98 -7.88
CA ALA A 51 -14.16 -11.87 -7.66
C ALA A 51 -14.03 -12.73 -6.39
N LEU A 52 -13.38 -12.21 -5.34
CA LEU A 52 -13.12 -12.96 -4.11
C LEU A 52 -14.38 -13.53 -3.44
N ASN A 53 -15.54 -12.93 -3.68
CA ASN A 53 -16.82 -13.44 -3.19
C ASN A 53 -17.07 -14.90 -3.61
N ARG A 54 -16.82 -15.27 -4.88
CA ARG A 54 -16.97 -16.67 -5.33
C ARG A 54 -15.85 -17.56 -4.77
N ASN A 55 -14.64 -17.02 -4.62
CA ASN A 55 -13.50 -17.75 -4.05
C ASN A 55 -13.70 -18.08 -2.57
N PHE A 56 -14.23 -17.14 -1.78
CA PHE A 56 -14.62 -17.33 -0.39
C PHE A 56 -15.79 -18.31 -0.26
N ALA A 57 -16.77 -18.28 -1.17
CA ALA A 57 -17.85 -19.26 -1.17
C ALA A 57 -17.33 -20.71 -1.28
N ALA A 58 -16.39 -20.97 -2.20
CA ALA A 58 -15.72 -22.28 -2.31
C ALA A 58 -14.86 -22.62 -1.08
N LEU A 59 -14.25 -21.61 -0.44
CA LEU A 59 -13.47 -21.78 0.79
C LEU A 59 -14.35 -22.19 1.98
N ASN A 60 -15.57 -21.65 2.06
CA ASN A 60 -16.51 -21.89 3.16
C ASN A 60 -17.01 -23.34 3.18
N THR A 61 -17.20 -23.97 2.01
CA THR A 61 -17.70 -25.35 1.91
C THR A 61 -16.64 -26.42 2.23
N ALA A 62 -15.36 -26.09 2.08
CA ALA A 62 -14.26 -27.03 2.30
C ALA A 62 -13.93 -27.23 3.78
N GLU A 63 -13.60 -28.46 4.19
CA GLU A 63 -13.18 -28.78 5.56
C GLU A 63 -11.80 -28.16 5.89
N LYS A 64 -10.86 -28.28 4.94
CA LYS A 64 -9.52 -27.68 5.01
C LYS A 64 -9.35 -26.76 3.83
N ALA A 65 -9.07 -25.49 4.08
CA ALA A 65 -9.01 -24.51 3.01
C ALA A 65 -7.96 -23.43 3.32
N LEU A 66 -7.36 -22.85 2.29
CA LEU A 66 -6.46 -21.72 2.43
C LEU A 66 -6.51 -20.83 1.17
N ILE A 67 -6.67 -19.52 1.35
CA ILE A 67 -6.66 -18.49 0.28
C ILE A 67 -5.74 -17.32 0.65
N ASN A 68 -5.11 -16.70 -0.33
CA ASN A 68 -4.17 -15.58 -0.18
C ASN A 68 -4.81 -14.19 0.00
N ALA A 69 -5.98 -14.12 0.64
CA ALA A 69 -6.62 -12.85 0.99
C ALA A 69 -7.33 -12.96 2.35
N TYR A 70 -7.20 -11.93 3.20
CA TYR A 70 -8.11 -11.75 4.32
C TYR A 70 -9.42 -11.08 3.89
N PRO A 71 -10.52 -11.26 4.63
CA PRO A 71 -11.77 -10.53 4.38
C PRO A 71 -11.61 -9.00 4.48
N ASN A 72 -10.69 -8.54 5.33
CA ASN A 72 -10.38 -7.13 5.49
C ASN A 72 -8.97 -6.96 6.08
N SER A 73 -8.20 -6.05 5.51
CA SER A 73 -6.84 -5.64 5.92
C SER A 73 -6.63 -4.13 5.89
N ASP A 74 -7.72 -3.36 5.77
CA ASP A 74 -7.77 -1.90 5.78
C ASP A 74 -7.01 -1.28 6.96
N ALA A 75 -7.00 -1.94 8.14
CA ALA A 75 -6.30 -1.42 9.32
C ALA A 75 -4.79 -1.25 9.10
N LEU A 76 -4.23 -2.00 8.15
CA LEU A 76 -2.82 -1.96 7.78
C LEU A 76 -2.61 -1.10 6.53
N ALA A 77 -3.41 -1.30 5.48
CA ALA A 77 -3.16 -0.70 4.17
C ALA A 77 -3.57 0.77 4.08
N ARG A 78 -4.66 1.15 4.75
CA ARG A 78 -5.17 2.53 4.71
C ARG A 78 -4.44 3.42 5.70
N LYS A 79 -4.02 4.60 5.24
CA LYS A 79 -3.12 5.48 5.99
C LYS A 79 -3.76 6.05 7.27
N ASP A 80 -5.04 6.39 7.20
CA ASP A 80 -5.84 6.87 8.33
C ASP A 80 -6.05 5.78 9.40
N TYR A 81 -6.35 4.56 8.98
CA TYR A 81 -6.51 3.45 9.92
C TYR A 81 -5.18 2.96 10.49
N LEU A 82 -4.11 2.90 9.71
CA LEU A 82 -2.78 2.57 10.22
C LEU A 82 -2.34 3.57 11.31
N ALA A 83 -2.56 4.87 11.10
CA ALA A 83 -2.30 5.88 12.12
C ALA A 83 -3.12 5.59 13.40
N ARG A 84 -4.40 5.27 13.25
CA ARG A 84 -5.29 4.92 14.38
C ARG A 84 -4.85 3.63 15.11
N VAL A 85 -4.36 2.61 14.38
CA VAL A 85 -3.79 1.40 14.98
C VAL A 85 -2.62 1.76 15.88
N VAL A 86 -1.71 2.60 15.40
CA VAL A 86 -0.53 3.04 16.16
C VAL A 86 -0.93 3.84 17.39
N ASP A 87 -1.87 4.79 17.27
CA ASP A 87 -2.39 5.57 18.39
C ASP A 87 -2.98 4.67 19.48
N PHE A 88 -3.92 3.80 19.10
CA PHE A 88 -4.59 2.90 20.04
C PHE A 88 -3.63 1.92 20.70
N TRP A 89 -2.68 1.37 19.93
CA TRP A 89 -1.73 0.40 20.45
C TRP A 89 -0.76 1.04 21.44
N THR A 90 -0.15 2.16 21.06
CA THR A 90 0.88 2.85 21.85
C THR A 90 0.32 3.55 23.08
N ALA A 91 -0.95 3.99 23.06
CA ALA A 91 -1.62 4.56 24.23
C ALA A 91 -1.63 3.62 25.44
N LYS A 92 -1.66 2.30 25.21
CA LYS A 92 -1.57 1.28 26.28
C LYS A 92 -0.18 0.64 26.38
N ARG A 93 0.71 0.92 25.43
CA ARG A 93 2.06 0.33 25.32
C ARG A 93 3.05 1.43 24.92
N PRO A 94 3.36 2.36 25.84
CA PRO A 94 4.22 3.52 25.53
C PRO A 94 5.66 3.12 25.16
N GLU A 95 6.10 1.92 25.55
CA GLU A 95 7.42 1.35 25.22
C GLU A 95 7.45 0.60 23.88
N SER A 96 6.32 0.49 23.17
CA SER A 96 6.28 -0.18 21.87
C SER A 96 7.19 0.52 20.87
N ILE A 97 7.88 -0.28 20.04
CA ILE A 97 8.76 0.22 18.98
C ILE A 97 8.00 1.12 17.98
N LEU A 98 6.68 0.95 17.83
CA LEU A 98 5.87 1.77 16.93
C LEU A 98 5.98 3.27 17.25
N LYS A 99 6.18 3.65 18.52
CA LYS A 99 6.36 5.05 18.92
C LYS A 99 7.68 5.65 18.40
N LYS A 100 8.68 4.83 18.10
CA LYS A 100 10.02 5.23 17.66
C LYS A 100 10.26 5.00 16.17
N CYS A 101 9.54 4.07 15.56
CA CYS A 101 9.73 3.63 14.19
C CYS A 101 8.54 3.93 13.27
N VAL A 102 7.48 4.58 13.76
CA VAL A 102 6.41 5.11 12.90
C VAL A 102 6.41 6.64 13.02
N PRO A 103 6.50 7.39 11.90
CA PRO A 103 6.43 8.83 11.95
C PRO A 103 5.08 9.30 12.49
N LEU A 104 5.11 10.36 13.31
CA LEU A 104 3.90 10.99 13.81
C LEU A 104 2.96 11.32 12.64
N THR A 105 1.70 10.93 12.76
CA THR A 105 0.71 11.04 11.69
C THR A 105 -0.59 11.59 12.27
N VAL A 106 -0.97 12.79 11.85
CA VAL A 106 -2.21 13.46 12.26
C VAL A 106 -3.26 13.24 11.18
N ARG A 107 -4.46 12.83 11.58
CA ARG A 107 -5.61 12.61 10.69
C ARG A 107 -6.36 13.93 10.56
N LEU A 108 -6.69 14.33 9.34
CA LEU A 108 -7.30 15.62 9.03
C LEU A 108 -8.53 15.43 8.14
N SER A 109 -9.57 16.20 8.42
CA SER A 109 -10.69 16.41 7.50
C SER A 109 -10.57 17.83 6.95
N LEU A 110 -10.23 17.97 5.66
CA LEU A 110 -9.93 19.22 4.99
C LEU A 110 -10.92 19.46 3.85
N ASP A 111 -11.63 20.60 3.90
CA ASP A 111 -12.56 21.01 2.85
C ASP A 111 -11.92 22.08 1.95
N TYR A 112 -11.89 23.32 2.42
CA TYR A 112 -11.39 24.47 1.68
C TYR A 112 -10.20 25.13 2.36
N ALA A 113 -9.38 25.84 1.58
CA ALA A 113 -8.19 26.53 2.04
C ALA A 113 -8.48 27.54 3.17
N GLU A 114 -9.64 28.19 3.15
CA GLU A 114 -10.06 29.19 4.14
C GLU A 114 -10.34 28.60 5.52
N TYR A 115 -10.55 27.28 5.64
CA TYR A 115 -10.92 26.61 6.90
C TYR A 115 -9.81 25.69 7.44
N VAL A 116 -8.57 25.86 6.97
CA VAL A 116 -7.44 25.00 7.39
C VAL A 116 -7.13 25.16 8.88
N ASP A 117 -7.21 26.37 9.41
CA ASP A 117 -6.98 26.66 10.83
C ASP A 117 -8.03 25.99 11.73
N ASP A 118 -9.30 26.07 11.35
CA ASP A 118 -10.41 25.40 12.01
C ASP A 118 -10.21 23.87 11.98
N ALA A 119 -9.84 23.31 10.84
CA ALA A 119 -9.59 21.88 10.68
C ALA A 119 -8.39 21.39 11.51
N LEU A 120 -7.30 22.16 11.56
CA LEU A 120 -6.13 21.85 12.38
C LEU A 120 -6.46 21.91 13.88
N THR A 121 -7.29 22.87 14.29
CA THR A 121 -7.73 23.02 15.69
C THR A 121 -8.72 21.91 16.09
N ALA A 122 -9.51 21.41 15.14
CA ALA A 122 -10.46 20.32 15.33
C ALA A 122 -9.82 18.92 15.30
N ALA A 123 -8.54 18.79 14.92
CA ALA A 123 -7.85 17.52 14.84
C ALA A 123 -7.70 16.85 16.22
N ASP A 124 -7.63 15.51 16.22
CA ASP A 124 -7.45 14.71 17.45
C ASP A 124 -6.09 14.99 18.15
N ASP A 125 -5.12 15.56 17.43
CA ASP A 125 -3.76 15.84 17.90
C ASP A 125 -3.29 17.22 17.40
N LEU A 126 -2.99 18.13 18.34
CA LEU A 126 -2.54 19.49 18.08
C LEU A 126 -1.04 19.62 17.77
N THR A 127 -0.30 18.51 17.72
CA THR A 127 1.14 18.53 17.45
C THR A 127 1.45 19.10 16.07
N LEU A 128 0.62 18.82 15.06
CA LEU A 128 0.79 19.42 13.73
C LEU A 128 0.61 20.93 13.79
N LEU A 129 -0.47 21.42 14.41
CA LEU A 129 -0.72 22.86 14.55
C LEU A 129 0.47 23.55 15.25
N SER A 130 0.90 23.00 16.38
CA SER A 130 2.03 23.52 17.15
C SER A 130 3.33 23.54 16.32
N SER A 131 3.56 22.50 15.52
CA SER A 131 4.72 22.38 14.62
C SER A 131 4.70 23.46 13.52
N LEU A 132 3.52 23.73 12.94
CA LEU A 132 3.36 24.77 11.91
C LEU A 132 3.52 26.19 12.47
N GLU A 133 3.01 26.46 13.69
CA GLU A 133 3.21 27.73 14.39
C GLU A 133 4.70 27.94 14.72
N ASP A 134 5.37 26.92 15.27
CA ASP A 134 6.81 26.95 15.57
C ASP A 134 7.69 27.13 14.32
N ASN A 135 7.16 26.85 13.13
CA ASN A 135 7.88 26.97 11.86
C ASN A 135 7.87 28.40 11.29
N GLU A 136 6.96 29.28 11.73
CA GLU A 136 6.81 30.64 11.22
C GLU A 136 8.10 31.47 11.38
N ASP A 137 8.74 31.33 12.55
CA ASP A 137 9.96 32.07 12.91
C ASP A 137 11.25 31.38 12.42
N LYS A 138 11.15 30.25 11.71
CA LYS A 138 12.30 29.45 11.27
C LYS A 138 12.58 29.59 9.77
N PRO A 139 13.85 29.60 9.35
CA PRO A 139 14.19 29.44 7.94
C PRO A 139 13.78 28.04 7.46
N ALA A 140 13.41 27.90 6.18
CA ALA A 140 12.85 26.66 5.61
C ALA A 140 13.70 25.40 5.84
N SER A 141 15.03 25.53 5.95
CA SER A 141 15.95 24.44 6.25
C SER A 141 15.94 23.94 7.70
N GLU A 142 15.38 24.73 8.62
CA GLU A 142 15.28 24.41 10.06
C GLU A 142 13.85 24.06 10.50
N ARG A 143 12.89 24.14 9.57
CA ARG A 143 11.48 23.79 9.82
C ARG A 143 11.30 22.29 9.95
N GLU A 144 10.31 21.88 10.74
CA GLU A 144 9.80 20.51 10.67
C GLU A 144 8.90 20.37 9.44
N TRP A 145 9.23 19.44 8.56
CA TRP A 145 8.48 19.21 7.33
C TRP A 145 7.44 18.11 7.50
N TRP A 146 6.34 18.25 6.78
CA TRP A 146 5.21 17.34 6.77
C TRP A 146 4.87 16.93 5.35
N ILE A 147 4.29 15.74 5.22
CA ILE A 147 3.79 15.19 3.97
C ILE A 147 2.28 14.94 4.12
N LEU A 148 1.50 15.66 3.31
CA LEU A 148 0.07 15.48 3.19
C LEU A 148 -0.18 14.32 2.24
N LYS A 149 -0.89 13.30 2.72
CA LYS A 149 -1.28 12.15 1.93
C LYS A 149 -2.80 12.02 1.95
N PRO A 150 -3.45 11.96 0.77
CA PRO A 150 -4.79 11.41 0.63
C PRO A 150 -4.99 10.12 1.42
N ALA A 151 -6.08 9.99 2.18
CA ALA A 151 -6.37 8.75 2.90
C ALA A 151 -6.82 7.62 1.96
N LEU A 152 -7.48 7.98 0.84
CA LEU A 152 -8.19 7.06 -0.07
C LEU A 152 -7.58 6.99 -1.48
N VAL A 153 -6.36 7.49 -1.68
CA VAL A 153 -5.70 7.47 -2.99
C VAL A 153 -4.42 6.66 -2.91
N ASP A 154 -4.32 5.69 -3.81
CA ASP A 154 -3.18 4.79 -3.90
C ASP A 154 -2.05 5.39 -4.75
N CYS A 155 -0.91 4.68 -4.75
CA CYS A 155 0.25 4.97 -5.60
C CYS A 155 0.89 6.35 -5.37
N GLY A 156 0.50 7.10 -4.34
CA GLY A 156 1.09 8.40 -4.01
C GLY A 156 0.61 9.57 -4.87
N ALA A 157 -0.46 9.40 -5.64
CA ALA A 157 -1.11 10.53 -6.29
C ALA A 157 -1.70 11.49 -5.23
N GLY A 158 -1.61 12.80 -5.50
CA GLY A 158 -2.12 13.83 -4.57
C GLY A 158 -1.27 14.08 -3.34
N ILE A 159 -0.12 13.40 -3.17
CA ILE A 159 0.83 13.70 -2.09
C ILE A 159 1.37 15.13 -2.25
N ARG A 160 1.55 15.85 -1.14
CA ARG A 160 2.14 17.19 -1.10
C ARG A 160 3.08 17.34 0.10
N LEU A 161 4.17 18.09 -0.05
CA LEU A 161 5.03 18.49 1.06
C LEU A 161 4.64 19.89 1.52
N PHE A 162 4.73 20.12 2.82
CA PHE A 162 4.47 21.43 3.42
C PHE A 162 5.20 21.56 4.77
N SER A 163 5.42 22.80 5.17
CA SER A 163 6.06 23.20 6.42
C SER A 163 5.36 24.38 7.07
N THR A 164 4.46 25.07 6.37
CA THR A 164 3.65 26.18 6.90
C THR A 164 2.16 25.94 6.67
N MET A 165 1.33 26.67 7.41
CA MET A 165 -0.13 26.66 7.23
C MET A 165 -0.54 27.20 5.86
N GLU A 166 0.14 28.25 5.36
CA GLU A 166 -0.08 28.81 4.03
C GLU A 166 0.22 27.77 2.93
N GLU A 167 1.33 27.02 3.06
CA GLU A 167 1.66 25.94 2.13
C GLU A 167 0.59 24.85 2.14
N LEU A 168 0.08 24.45 3.31
CA LEU A 168 -1.02 23.48 3.41
C LEU A 168 -2.30 23.99 2.73
N ALA A 169 -2.73 25.21 3.04
CA ALA A 169 -3.92 25.82 2.45
C ALA A 169 -3.81 25.98 0.93
N SER A 170 -2.60 26.26 0.41
CA SER A 170 -2.38 26.41 -1.04
C SER A 170 -2.73 25.16 -1.86
N HIS A 171 -2.70 23.97 -1.24
CA HIS A 171 -3.02 22.69 -1.88
C HIS A 171 -4.53 22.41 -1.99
N LEU A 172 -5.35 23.14 -1.23
CA LEU A 172 -6.80 22.94 -1.15
C LEU A 172 -7.56 23.87 -2.08
N GLU A 173 -8.78 23.45 -2.42
CA GLU A 173 -9.75 24.26 -3.14
C GLU A 173 -10.13 25.52 -2.34
N LEU A 174 -10.37 26.64 -3.03
CA LEU A 174 -10.95 27.83 -2.41
C LEU A 174 -12.47 27.69 -2.36
N ALA A 175 -13.10 28.17 -1.30
CA ALA A 175 -14.55 28.29 -1.26
C ALA A 175 -15.01 29.27 -2.36
N GLU A 176 -15.77 28.77 -3.34
CA GLU A 176 -16.49 29.63 -4.26
C GLU A 176 -17.60 30.32 -3.44
N TYR A 177 -17.45 31.62 -3.16
CA TYR A 177 -18.56 32.40 -2.63
C TYR A 177 -19.65 32.39 -3.69
N GLU A 178 -20.85 31.88 -3.35
CA GLU A 178 -22.04 32.15 -4.16
C GLU A 178 -22.11 33.67 -4.31
N ILE A 179 -22.01 34.16 -5.56
CA ILE A 179 -22.31 35.55 -5.86
C ILE A 179 -23.76 35.72 -5.44
N ASP A 180 -24.01 36.51 -4.40
CA ASP A 180 -25.36 36.87 -3.98
C ASP A 180 -26.13 37.31 -5.23
N GLU A 181 -27.29 36.68 -5.48
CA GLU A 181 -28.20 36.98 -6.61
C GLU A 181 -28.81 38.41 -6.54
N ASP A 182 -28.21 39.33 -5.78
CA ASP A 182 -28.66 40.72 -5.60
C ASP A 182 -27.86 41.76 -6.42
N ASP A 183 -26.78 41.37 -7.11
CA ASP A 183 -26.09 42.22 -8.09
C ASP A 183 -26.43 41.79 -9.55
N GLU A 184 -27.73 41.65 -9.85
CA GLU A 184 -28.21 41.78 -11.23
C GLU A 184 -28.04 43.24 -11.70
N SER A 185 -26.86 43.56 -12.24
CA SER A 185 -26.73 44.66 -13.19
C SER A 185 -26.05 44.19 -14.48
N ASP A 186 -26.89 43.62 -15.35
CA ASP A 186 -27.02 44.02 -16.75
C ASP A 186 -25.96 43.57 -17.78
N LEU A 187 -25.32 42.39 -17.63
CA LEU A 187 -24.47 41.82 -18.71
C LEU A 187 -24.47 40.28 -18.87
N SER A 188 -25.50 39.52 -18.47
CA SER A 188 -25.40 38.03 -18.45
C SER A 188 -26.27 37.21 -19.41
N TYR A 189 -27.23 37.76 -20.17
CA TYR A 189 -28.08 36.90 -21.03
C TYR A 189 -27.53 36.56 -22.43
N GLN A 190 -26.51 37.28 -22.92
CA GLN A 190 -25.94 37.02 -24.25
C GLN A 190 -24.78 36.01 -24.22
N ALA A 191 -24.01 35.94 -23.13
CA ALA A 191 -22.84 35.05 -23.01
C ALA A 191 -23.21 33.58 -22.73
N MET A 192 -24.31 33.33 -22.00
CA MET A 192 -24.76 31.97 -21.70
C MET A 192 -25.39 31.25 -22.90
N LEU A 193 -25.93 31.98 -23.88
CA LEU A 193 -26.50 31.37 -25.10
C LEU A 193 -25.43 31.03 -26.15
N GLU A 194 -24.28 31.71 -26.15
CA GLU A 194 -23.16 31.38 -27.05
C GLU A 194 -22.33 30.18 -26.54
N ALA A 195 -22.32 29.91 -25.23
CA ALA A 195 -21.63 28.76 -24.64
C ALA A 195 -22.35 27.42 -24.85
N ASN A 196 -23.68 27.41 -24.98
CA ASN A 196 -24.48 26.19 -25.12
C ASN A 196 -24.83 25.79 -26.56
N GLY A 197 -24.23 26.45 -27.56
CA GLY A 197 -24.58 26.30 -28.98
C GLY A 197 -23.54 25.67 -29.91
N LYS A 198 -22.34 25.30 -29.41
CA LYS A 198 -21.31 24.64 -30.24
C LYS A 198 -21.06 23.20 -29.83
N SER A 199 -21.96 22.33 -30.28
CA SER A 199 -21.61 20.95 -30.62
C SER A 199 -20.86 20.99 -31.96
N GLU A 200 -19.54 21.15 -31.94
CA GLU A 200 -18.69 20.81 -33.08
C GLU A 200 -17.71 19.72 -32.66
N ASN A 201 -17.78 18.61 -33.41
CA ASN A 201 -16.83 17.52 -33.39
C ASN A 201 -15.41 18.06 -33.54
N ASP A 202 -14.61 18.00 -32.48
CA ASP A 202 -13.16 18.00 -32.62
C ASP A 202 -12.61 16.63 -32.20
N THR A 203 -12.51 15.76 -33.20
CA THR A 203 -11.78 14.51 -33.13
C THR A 203 -10.29 14.80 -33.11
N THR A 204 -9.76 15.19 -31.96
CA THR A 204 -8.36 14.96 -31.62
C THR A 204 -8.33 14.10 -30.37
N ARG A 205 -8.42 12.79 -30.58
CA ARG A 205 -7.92 11.80 -29.62
C ARG A 205 -6.42 12.07 -29.49
N ASP A 206 -6.06 12.86 -28.50
CA ASP A 206 -4.70 12.80 -27.96
C ASP A 206 -4.61 11.45 -27.23
N ASN A 207 -4.02 10.47 -27.89
CA ASN A 207 -3.64 9.18 -27.31
C ASN A 207 -2.41 9.39 -26.40
N SER A 208 -2.53 10.24 -25.39
CA SER A 208 -1.63 10.16 -24.24
C SER A 208 -2.21 9.11 -23.30
N GLU A 209 -1.63 7.90 -23.34
CA GLU A 209 -1.81 6.88 -22.30
C GLU A 209 -1.27 7.48 -20.98
N GLY A 210 -2.10 8.27 -20.29
CA GLY A 210 -1.81 8.87 -19.00
C GLY A 210 -2.25 7.97 -17.85
N PHE A 211 -1.47 7.93 -16.77
CA PHE A 211 -1.82 7.27 -15.51
C PHE A 211 -3.01 7.97 -14.84
N TYR A 212 -4.07 7.23 -14.52
CA TYR A 212 -5.27 7.74 -13.82
C TYR A 212 -5.38 7.11 -12.41
N PRO A 213 -5.18 7.87 -11.32
CA PRO A 213 -5.31 7.33 -9.97
C PRO A 213 -6.78 6.98 -9.65
N THR A 214 -6.98 5.89 -8.91
CA THR A 214 -8.31 5.41 -8.50
C THR A 214 -8.53 5.61 -7.00
N LEU A 215 -9.80 5.76 -6.59
CA LEU A 215 -10.19 5.84 -5.17
C LEU A 215 -10.29 4.43 -4.58
N SER A 216 -9.73 4.23 -3.38
CA SER A 216 -9.96 3.02 -2.58
C SER A 216 -11.35 3.09 -1.92
N THR A 217 -12.25 2.18 -2.33
CA THR A 217 -13.58 1.99 -1.72
C THR A 217 -13.50 0.94 -0.61
N PRO A 218 -14.08 1.13 0.58
CA PRO A 218 -14.04 0.13 1.66
C PRO A 218 -14.74 -1.20 1.30
N GLY A 219 -14.30 -2.31 1.90
CA GLY A 219 -14.98 -3.62 1.81
C GLY A 219 -14.39 -4.59 0.78
N LEU A 220 -15.02 -5.74 0.51
CA LEU A 220 -14.53 -6.75 -0.46
C LEU A 220 -14.32 -6.20 -1.89
N ASP A 221 -14.92 -5.04 -2.21
CA ASP A 221 -14.70 -4.30 -3.45
C ASP A 221 -13.32 -3.59 -3.49
N THR A 222 -12.54 -3.57 -2.39
CA THR A 222 -11.15 -3.08 -2.34
C THR A 222 -10.20 -3.93 -3.19
N LEU A 223 -10.39 -5.26 -3.20
CA LEU A 223 -9.47 -6.19 -3.86
C LEU A 223 -9.62 -6.19 -5.39
N ASP A 224 -10.75 -5.71 -5.92
CA ASP A 224 -10.96 -5.41 -7.34
C ASP A 224 -10.23 -4.10 -7.78
N ALA A 225 -9.75 -3.25 -6.85
CA ALA A 225 -9.14 -1.95 -7.17
C ALA A 225 -7.61 -1.99 -7.33
N LEU A 226 -6.91 -2.72 -6.45
CA LEU A 226 -5.45 -2.79 -6.44
C LEU A 226 -4.83 -3.47 -7.67
N VAL A 227 -5.60 -4.30 -8.35
CA VAL A 227 -5.11 -5.11 -9.48
C VAL A 227 -4.97 -4.30 -10.78
N THR A 228 -5.69 -3.18 -10.93
CA THR A 228 -5.61 -2.39 -12.17
C THR A 228 -4.24 -1.70 -12.31
N ALA A 229 -3.67 -1.24 -11.19
CA ALA A 229 -2.34 -0.63 -11.17
C ALA A 229 -1.20 -1.66 -11.33
N THR A 230 -1.37 -2.89 -10.81
CA THR A 230 -0.37 -3.96 -10.97
C THR A 230 -0.48 -4.69 -12.32
N GLY A 231 -1.69 -4.78 -12.88
CA GLY A 231 -1.94 -5.38 -14.19
C GLY A 231 -1.47 -4.53 -15.37
N GLU A 232 -1.41 -3.20 -15.22
CA GLU A 232 -0.78 -2.32 -16.23
C GLU A 232 0.77 -2.37 -16.19
N LEU A 233 1.35 -2.78 -15.05
CA LEU A 233 2.80 -3.00 -14.86
C LEU A 233 3.25 -4.44 -15.23
N ALA A 234 2.31 -5.34 -15.49
CA ALA A 234 2.60 -6.67 -16.03
C ALA A 234 2.50 -6.59 -17.57
N LEU A 235 3.60 -6.90 -18.26
CA LEU A 235 3.75 -6.89 -19.72
C LEU A 235 2.42 -7.09 -20.48
N LYS A 236 2.03 -6.08 -21.29
CA LYS A 236 0.84 -6.10 -22.16
C LYS A 236 0.81 -7.39 -23.00
N GLU A 237 0.00 -8.37 -22.61
CA GLU A 237 -0.46 -9.43 -23.51
C GLU A 237 -1.99 -9.56 -23.50
N HIS A 238 -2.52 -9.45 -24.72
CA HIS A 238 -3.86 -9.72 -25.26
C HIS A 238 -5.13 -9.56 -24.38
N LYS A 239 -5.99 -8.65 -24.87
CA LYS A 239 -7.35 -8.36 -24.41
C LYS A 239 -8.29 -9.57 -24.57
N ASP A 240 -8.75 -10.11 -23.46
CA ASP A 240 -10.11 -10.66 -23.38
C ASP A 240 -11.02 -9.65 -22.67
N GLU A 241 -12.06 -9.24 -23.38
CA GLU A 241 -13.00 -8.17 -23.02
C GLU A 241 -14.01 -8.65 -21.97
N ILE A 242 -13.63 -8.60 -20.70
CA ILE A 242 -14.62 -8.46 -19.61
C ILE A 242 -15.03 -6.98 -19.59
N GLN A 243 -16.33 -6.69 -19.75
CA GLN A 243 -16.85 -5.31 -19.74
C GLN A 243 -16.59 -4.65 -18.38
N ARG A 244 -15.55 -3.80 -18.35
CA ARG A 244 -15.11 -3.00 -17.21
C ARG A 244 -16.06 -1.81 -17.03
N ALA A 245 -16.64 -1.61 -15.85
CA ALA A 245 -17.27 -0.34 -15.52
C ALA A 245 -16.17 0.71 -15.25
N PRO A 246 -16.16 1.87 -15.93
CA PRO A 246 -15.14 2.90 -15.71
C PRO A 246 -15.34 3.55 -14.32
N LYS A 247 -14.31 3.45 -13.47
CA LYS A 247 -14.30 4.09 -12.14
C LYS A 247 -14.22 5.63 -12.27
N PRO A 248 -14.74 6.39 -11.29
CA PRO A 248 -14.58 7.85 -11.26
C PRO A 248 -13.09 8.19 -11.17
N GLN A 249 -12.60 8.91 -12.19
CA GLN A 249 -11.22 9.37 -12.25
C GLN A 249 -11.05 10.61 -11.36
N TYR A 250 -9.92 10.66 -10.63
CA TYR A 250 -9.58 11.83 -9.84
C TYR A 250 -9.07 12.96 -10.76
N VAL A 251 -9.63 14.16 -10.63
CA VAL A 251 -9.28 15.29 -11.48
C VAL A 251 -8.89 16.48 -10.60
N PHE A 252 -7.64 16.94 -10.73
CA PHE A 252 -7.19 18.17 -10.08
C PHE A 252 -7.81 19.39 -10.78
N LYS A 253 -8.28 20.37 -9.99
CA LYS A 253 -8.73 21.67 -10.52
C LYS A 253 -7.54 22.48 -11.06
N GLU A 254 -7.84 23.57 -11.78
CA GLU A 254 -6.85 24.52 -12.30
C GLU A 254 -5.87 24.94 -11.17
N GLY A 255 -4.56 24.87 -11.44
CA GLY A 255 -3.52 25.11 -10.43
C GLY A 255 -3.13 23.91 -9.55
N GLY A 256 -3.69 22.71 -9.78
CA GLY A 256 -3.28 21.48 -9.08
C GLY A 256 -3.89 21.28 -7.69
N ARG A 257 -4.90 22.10 -7.36
CA ARG A 257 -5.65 22.06 -6.10
C ARG A 257 -6.56 20.83 -6.02
N ILE A 258 -6.71 20.34 -4.80
CA ILE A 258 -7.51 19.18 -4.47
C ILE A 258 -8.98 19.61 -4.30
N PRO A 259 -9.92 19.08 -5.11
CA PRO A 259 -11.33 19.42 -4.95
C PRO A 259 -11.95 18.78 -3.71
N SER A 260 -12.55 19.60 -2.86
CA SER A 260 -13.25 19.19 -1.63
C SER A 260 -14.38 18.19 -1.89
N ALA A 261 -15.01 18.26 -3.07
CA ALA A 261 -16.05 17.33 -3.49
C ALA A 261 -15.52 15.91 -3.78
N GLN A 262 -14.22 15.78 -4.10
CA GLN A 262 -13.60 14.49 -4.42
C GLN A 262 -12.89 13.87 -3.20
N MET A 263 -12.33 14.68 -2.30
CA MET A 263 -11.58 14.18 -1.16
C MET A 263 -11.54 15.16 0.00
N ARG A 264 -11.85 14.64 1.20
CA ARG A 264 -11.82 15.41 2.45
C ARG A 264 -10.96 14.77 3.52
N GLU A 265 -10.70 13.46 3.42
CA GLU A 265 -9.94 12.73 4.44
C GLU A 265 -8.47 12.62 4.04
N PHE A 266 -7.61 13.13 4.92
CA PHE A 266 -6.17 13.18 4.74
C PHE A 266 -5.43 12.69 5.98
N VAL A 267 -4.17 12.35 5.77
CA VAL A 267 -3.20 12.28 6.85
C VAL A 267 -2.05 13.24 6.59
N ALA A 268 -1.65 13.99 7.61
CA ALA A 268 -0.42 14.74 7.65
C ALA A 268 0.61 13.95 8.45
N GLN A 269 1.59 13.38 7.76
CA GLN A 269 2.65 12.60 8.39
C GLN A 269 3.93 13.43 8.47
N ARG A 270 4.66 13.33 9.58
CA ARG A 270 5.96 13.99 9.70
C ARG A 270 6.92 13.45 8.65
N TYR A 271 7.52 14.34 7.87
CA TYR A 271 8.41 13.98 6.77
C TYR A 271 9.84 13.74 7.26
N ILE A 272 10.42 12.59 6.90
CA ILE A 272 11.80 12.25 7.26
C ILE A 272 12.76 12.84 6.23
N VAL A 273 13.43 13.94 6.62
CA VAL A 273 14.33 14.71 5.74
C VAL A 273 15.71 14.08 5.61
N HIS A 274 16.28 13.62 6.72
CA HIS A 274 17.68 13.18 6.79
C HIS A 274 17.82 11.70 6.44
N ILE A 275 17.72 11.39 5.15
CA ILE A 275 17.96 10.06 4.58
C ILE A 275 19.37 10.04 3.97
N PRO A 276 20.26 9.09 4.32
CA PRO A 276 21.55 8.94 3.67
C PRO A 276 21.32 8.52 2.21
N PRO A 277 21.71 9.35 1.21
CA PRO A 277 21.40 9.07 -0.17
C PRO A 277 22.23 7.89 -0.70
N MET A 278 21.58 6.99 -1.43
CA MET A 278 22.25 5.89 -2.14
C MET A 278 22.42 6.30 -3.59
N GLU A 279 23.66 6.35 -4.08
CA GLU A 279 23.95 6.86 -5.44
C GLU A 279 23.38 8.29 -5.67
N LYS A 280 23.44 9.16 -4.65
CA LYS A 280 22.83 10.50 -4.60
C LYS A 280 21.30 10.55 -4.59
N ARG A 281 20.62 9.40 -4.56
CA ARG A 281 19.15 9.32 -4.66
C ARG A 281 18.53 8.92 -3.34
N LYS A 282 17.32 9.42 -3.08
CA LYS A 282 16.51 8.98 -1.94
C LYS A 282 16.06 7.54 -2.20
N TRP A 283 15.89 6.76 -1.14
CA TRP A 283 15.49 5.37 -1.27
C TRP A 283 14.67 4.92 -0.07
N HIS A 284 13.95 3.81 -0.23
CA HIS A 284 13.30 3.09 0.85
C HIS A 284 13.59 1.60 0.75
N ALA A 285 13.55 0.89 1.87
CA ALA A 285 13.58 -0.56 1.90
C ALA A 285 12.15 -1.12 1.82
N ARG A 286 11.92 -2.06 0.90
CA ARG A 286 10.68 -2.84 0.80
C ARG A 286 10.89 -4.21 1.41
N ALA A 287 10.22 -4.45 2.53
CA ALA A 287 10.18 -5.75 3.21
C ALA A 287 8.91 -6.50 2.82
N TYR A 288 9.01 -7.81 2.61
CA TYR A 288 7.85 -8.65 2.34
C TYR A 288 7.41 -9.36 3.62
N VAL A 289 6.18 -9.10 4.06
CA VAL A 289 5.63 -9.57 5.32
C VAL A 289 4.41 -10.43 5.07
N LEU A 290 4.46 -11.70 5.46
CA LEU A 290 3.38 -12.68 5.30
C LEU A 290 2.62 -12.81 6.62
N ALA A 291 1.32 -12.52 6.61
CA ALA A 291 0.41 -12.85 7.70
C ALA A 291 -0.35 -14.15 7.37
N MET A 292 -0.34 -15.13 8.26
CA MET A 292 -0.88 -16.48 8.05
C MET A 292 -1.92 -16.84 9.11
N GLY A 293 -3.09 -17.28 8.66
CA GLY A 293 -4.17 -17.83 9.48
C GLY A 293 -4.70 -16.86 10.54
N ARG A 294 -4.93 -17.36 11.76
CA ARG A 294 -5.31 -16.56 12.94
C ARG A 294 -4.11 -15.86 13.58
N LEU A 295 -3.32 -15.25 12.69
CA LEU A 295 -2.16 -14.41 12.89
C LEU A 295 -0.89 -15.10 13.43
N LYS A 296 -0.14 -15.66 12.48
CA LYS A 296 1.33 -15.72 12.53
C LYS A 296 1.89 -14.72 11.53
N VAL A 297 2.98 -14.04 11.86
CA VAL A 297 3.62 -13.07 10.95
C VAL A 297 5.05 -13.50 10.67
N TYR A 298 5.41 -13.49 9.40
CA TYR A 298 6.72 -13.83 8.89
C TYR A 298 7.30 -12.67 8.09
N VAL A 299 8.56 -12.34 8.30
CA VAL A 299 9.30 -11.37 7.49
C VAL A 299 10.26 -12.14 6.59
N PHE A 300 10.17 -11.91 5.28
CA PHE A 300 11.11 -12.48 4.32
C PHE A 300 12.47 -11.80 4.44
N LYS A 301 13.54 -12.60 4.50
CA LYS A 301 14.89 -12.09 4.78
C LYS A 301 15.42 -11.19 3.66
N GLU A 302 15.14 -11.50 2.40
CA GLU A 302 15.61 -10.69 1.27
C GLU A 302 14.68 -9.49 1.07
N MET A 303 15.25 -8.31 0.89
CA MET A 303 14.52 -7.05 0.76
C MET A 303 15.02 -6.27 -0.45
N LEU A 304 14.16 -5.44 -1.03
CA LEU A 304 14.56 -4.52 -2.07
C LEU A 304 14.90 -3.16 -1.46
N ALA A 305 15.90 -2.48 -2.01
CA ALA A 305 16.06 -1.04 -1.85
C ALA A 305 15.59 -0.38 -3.15
N LEU A 306 14.58 0.49 -3.04
CA LEU A 306 13.92 1.16 -4.15
C LEU A 306 14.30 2.65 -4.16
N LEU A 307 15.05 3.06 -5.18
CA LEU A 307 15.62 4.38 -5.34
C LEU A 307 14.67 5.30 -6.13
N ALA A 308 14.67 6.59 -5.80
CA ALA A 308 14.00 7.62 -6.57
C ALA A 308 14.58 7.74 -7.99
N GLY A 309 13.81 8.34 -8.90
CA GLY A 309 14.23 8.56 -10.28
C GLY A 309 15.28 9.68 -10.43
N GLU A 310 15.37 10.59 -9.48
CA GLU A 310 16.20 11.80 -9.52
C GLU A 310 17.10 11.90 -8.28
N ASP A 311 18.17 12.69 -8.38
CA ASP A 311 19.06 12.99 -7.25
C ASP A 311 18.25 13.67 -6.14
N TYR A 312 18.53 13.30 -4.89
CA TYR A 312 17.81 13.82 -3.74
C TYR A 312 18.18 15.27 -3.49
N GLU A 313 17.14 16.10 -3.38
CA GLU A 313 17.24 17.44 -2.86
C GLU A 313 16.25 17.58 -1.70
N PRO A 314 16.64 18.28 -0.63
CA PRO A 314 15.74 18.52 0.49
C PRO A 314 14.56 19.40 0.06
N PRO A 315 13.43 19.32 0.79
CA PRO A 315 12.17 19.91 0.35
C PRO A 315 12.20 21.44 0.20
N TRP A 316 13.08 22.14 0.93
CA TRP A 316 13.27 23.59 0.79
C TRP A 316 14.09 24.02 -0.44
N LEU A 317 14.83 23.11 -1.08
CA LEU A 317 15.57 23.40 -2.32
C LEU A 317 14.78 22.96 -3.55
N ASN A 318 14.03 21.87 -3.42
CA ASN A 318 13.24 21.34 -4.52
C ASN A 318 11.91 20.82 -3.99
N PRO A 319 10.84 21.64 -4.06
CA PRO A 319 9.51 21.21 -3.67
C PRO A 319 8.91 20.19 -4.67
N SER A 320 9.60 19.88 -5.79
CA SER A 320 9.18 18.81 -6.69
C SER A 320 9.22 17.48 -5.97
N LEU A 321 8.09 16.78 -6.01
CA LEU A 321 7.93 15.47 -5.39
C LEU A 321 8.77 14.37 -6.08
N LYS A 322 9.27 14.59 -7.30
CA LYS A 322 9.96 13.54 -8.09
C LYS A 322 11.26 13.04 -7.45
N SER A 323 12.00 13.90 -6.77
CA SER A 323 13.22 13.54 -6.01
C SER A 323 12.90 12.96 -4.62
N SER A 324 11.67 13.17 -4.13
CA SER A 324 11.23 12.82 -2.77
C SER A 324 10.34 11.56 -2.71
N LEU A 325 9.74 11.18 -3.84
CA LEU A 325 8.89 10.00 -4.00
C LEU A 325 9.69 8.83 -4.57
N THR A 326 9.77 7.77 -3.78
CA THR A 326 10.46 6.53 -4.12
C THR A 326 9.49 5.45 -4.62
N ASN A 327 8.19 5.74 -4.66
CA ASN A 327 7.18 4.80 -5.15
C ASN A 327 7.37 4.58 -6.65
N THR A 328 7.32 3.32 -7.06
CA THR A 328 7.55 2.85 -8.43
C THR A 328 6.34 3.10 -9.33
N ALA A 329 5.13 3.19 -8.76
CA ALA A 329 3.90 3.39 -9.53
C ALA A 329 3.77 4.76 -10.20
N LEU A 330 4.50 5.78 -9.71
CA LEU A 330 4.55 7.12 -10.32
C LEU A 330 5.78 7.33 -11.20
N GLN A 331 6.69 6.35 -11.25
CA GLN A 331 7.86 6.42 -12.11
C GLN A 331 7.53 5.75 -13.43
N ASP A 332 7.86 6.42 -14.52
CA ASP A 332 7.80 5.82 -15.86
C ASP A 332 8.59 4.51 -15.85
N GLU A 333 7.96 3.42 -16.27
CA GLU A 333 8.49 2.06 -16.17
C GLU A 333 9.82 1.93 -16.92
N ASP A 334 9.93 2.63 -18.06
CA ASP A 334 11.17 2.71 -18.83
C ASP A 334 12.25 3.44 -18.03
N VAL A 335 11.92 4.51 -17.30
CA VAL A 335 12.88 5.24 -16.46
C VAL A 335 13.33 4.37 -15.29
N PHE A 336 12.40 3.65 -14.66
CA PHE A 336 12.64 2.78 -13.51
C PHE A 336 13.54 1.57 -13.87
N ILE A 337 13.27 0.91 -14.99
CA ILE A 337 14.05 -0.23 -15.49
C ILE A 337 15.41 0.25 -16.03
N ASN A 338 15.44 1.30 -16.85
CA ASN A 338 16.69 1.78 -17.45
C ASN A 338 17.66 2.39 -16.42
N LYS A 339 17.16 3.12 -15.40
CA LYS A 339 17.99 3.65 -14.32
C LYS A 339 18.37 2.60 -13.28
N ARG A 340 17.85 1.37 -13.41
CA ARG A 340 18.00 0.30 -12.43
C ARG A 340 17.64 0.84 -11.05
N SER A 341 16.40 1.24 -10.81
CA SER A 341 16.04 1.83 -9.51
C SER A 341 15.80 0.80 -8.40
N MET A 342 15.96 -0.50 -8.70
CA MET A 342 15.94 -1.58 -7.71
C MET A 342 17.34 -2.05 -7.36
N ARG A 343 17.60 -2.24 -6.07
CA ARG A 343 18.81 -2.85 -5.52
C ARG A 343 18.42 -3.96 -4.56
N ASP A 344 19.32 -4.92 -4.37
CA ASP A 344 19.25 -5.79 -3.22
C ASP A 344 19.68 -4.97 -1.98
N PHE A 345 18.81 -4.93 -0.96
CA PHE A 345 19.09 -4.21 0.28
C PHE A 345 20.40 -4.69 0.94
N TRP A 346 20.66 -5.99 0.92
CA TRP A 346 21.86 -6.56 1.56
C TRP A 346 23.15 -6.19 0.85
N SER A 347 23.05 -5.83 -0.44
CA SER A 347 24.13 -5.33 -1.27
C SER A 347 24.32 -3.80 -1.18
N ALA A 348 23.56 -3.11 -0.32
CA ALA A 348 23.77 -1.68 -0.06
C ALA A 348 25.17 -1.44 0.56
N PRO A 349 25.81 -0.28 0.27
CA PRO A 349 27.16 0.04 0.76
C PRO A 349 27.27 -0.08 2.28
N ASP A 350 28.29 -0.78 2.76
CA ASP A 350 28.53 -1.00 4.20
C ASP A 350 28.86 0.32 4.92
N ASP A 351 29.43 1.30 4.21
CA ASP A 351 29.82 2.61 4.72
C ASP A 351 28.70 3.66 4.66
N LEU A 352 27.49 3.29 4.22
CA LEU A 352 26.35 4.21 4.16
C LEU A 352 25.96 4.73 5.56
N LEU A 353 26.13 3.88 6.58
CA LEU A 353 25.87 4.16 8.00
C LEU A 353 26.90 3.43 8.87
N PRO A 354 27.17 3.90 10.11
CA PRO A 354 28.15 3.27 10.98
C PRO A 354 27.69 1.90 11.51
N GLY A 355 28.66 0.99 11.72
CA GLY A 355 28.42 -0.32 12.32
C GLY A 355 27.71 -1.32 11.40
N ASP A 356 27.12 -2.37 11.97
CA ASP A 356 26.30 -3.35 11.23
C ASP A 356 24.85 -2.83 11.09
N TRP A 357 24.73 -1.71 10.39
CA TRP A 357 23.47 -0.99 10.26
C TRP A 357 22.39 -1.82 9.54
N LYS A 358 22.78 -2.68 8.57
CA LYS A 358 21.85 -3.53 7.82
C LYS A 358 21.15 -4.55 8.73
N ALA A 359 21.90 -5.19 9.62
CA ALA A 359 21.33 -6.12 10.59
C ALA A 359 20.42 -5.39 11.59
N SER A 360 20.85 -4.23 12.10
CA SER A 360 20.04 -3.40 13.01
C SER A 360 18.72 -2.94 12.38
N VAL A 361 18.75 -2.47 11.12
CA VAL A 361 17.56 -2.08 10.37
C VAL A 361 16.63 -3.27 10.15
N PHE A 362 17.16 -4.43 9.76
CA PHE A 362 16.35 -5.64 9.58
C PHE A 362 15.68 -6.08 10.90
N GLU A 363 16.38 -5.96 12.02
CA GLU A 363 15.80 -6.23 13.35
C GLU A 363 14.67 -5.25 13.70
N GLN A 364 14.85 -3.96 13.44
CA GLN A 364 13.79 -2.95 13.62
C GLN A 364 12.57 -3.24 12.73
N ILE A 365 12.78 -3.63 11.48
CA ILE A 365 11.70 -4.02 10.54
C ILE A 365 10.93 -5.23 11.08
N CYS A 366 11.63 -6.25 11.60
CA CYS A 366 11.00 -7.43 12.20
C CYS A 366 10.14 -7.07 13.40
N HIS A 367 10.67 -6.27 14.33
CA HIS A 367 9.94 -5.87 15.54
C HIS A 367 8.77 -4.93 15.23
N THR A 368 8.97 -3.96 14.32
CA THR A 368 7.91 -3.03 13.90
C THR A 368 6.78 -3.77 13.21
N SER A 369 7.10 -4.71 12.32
CA SER A 369 6.09 -5.55 11.65
C SER A 369 5.32 -6.41 12.66
N ALA A 370 6.00 -7.04 13.62
CA ALA A 370 5.33 -7.83 14.66
C ALA A 370 4.37 -6.99 15.50
N GLU A 371 4.81 -5.83 15.99
CA GLU A 371 3.98 -4.95 16.83
C GLU A 371 2.84 -4.31 16.04
N LEU A 372 3.05 -3.94 14.77
CA LEU A 372 2.02 -3.34 13.92
C LEU A 372 0.88 -4.32 13.65
N PHE A 373 1.20 -5.53 13.18
CA PHE A 373 0.19 -6.55 12.87
C PHE A 373 -0.53 -7.03 14.13
N ARG A 374 0.18 -7.17 15.25
CA ARG A 374 -0.44 -7.42 16.56
C ARG A 374 -1.37 -6.27 16.93
N GLY A 375 -0.93 -5.03 16.79
CA GLY A 375 -1.73 -3.84 17.04
C GLY A 375 -3.03 -3.86 16.26
N ALA A 376 -2.94 -4.00 14.94
CA ALA A 376 -4.09 -4.03 14.05
C ALA A 376 -5.13 -5.08 14.45
N ALA A 377 -4.69 -6.32 14.72
CA ALA A 377 -5.58 -7.42 15.07
C ALA A 377 -6.26 -7.25 16.44
N HIS A 378 -5.61 -6.55 17.38
CA HIS A 378 -6.13 -6.36 18.73
C HIS A 378 -6.90 -5.04 18.92
N THR A 379 -6.67 -4.01 18.09
CA THR A 379 -7.31 -2.69 18.25
C THR A 379 -8.36 -2.40 17.19
N MET A 380 -8.28 -3.02 16.01
CA MET A 380 -9.15 -2.77 14.86
C MET A 380 -9.52 -4.07 14.14
N ALA A 381 -9.99 -5.08 14.88
CA ALA A 381 -10.31 -6.42 14.33
C ALA A 381 -11.42 -6.43 13.25
N ASP A 382 -12.28 -5.40 13.22
CA ASP A 382 -13.28 -5.17 12.17
C ASP A 382 -12.66 -4.63 10.87
N LYS A 383 -11.44 -4.08 10.94
CA LYS A 383 -10.66 -3.56 9.80
C LYS A 383 -9.43 -4.43 9.47
N PHE A 384 -9.05 -5.37 10.34
CA PHE A 384 -8.10 -6.44 10.04
C PHE A 384 -8.63 -7.76 10.60
N THR A 385 -9.38 -8.47 9.76
CA THR A 385 -10.13 -9.66 10.15
C THR A 385 -9.35 -10.92 9.84
N THR A 386 -8.52 -11.36 10.80
CA THR A 386 -7.70 -12.56 10.64
C THR A 386 -8.53 -13.84 10.77
N VAL A 387 -8.46 -14.73 9.76
CA VAL A 387 -9.18 -16.01 9.70
C VAL A 387 -8.20 -17.14 9.39
N ASP A 388 -8.43 -18.33 9.97
CA ASP A 388 -7.49 -19.45 9.89
C ASP A 388 -7.27 -19.98 8.47
N LYS A 389 -8.29 -19.86 7.63
CA LYS A 389 -8.31 -20.26 6.22
C LYS A 389 -7.75 -19.17 5.29
N CYS A 390 -7.16 -18.10 5.82
CA CYS A 390 -6.64 -16.97 5.05
C CYS A 390 -5.15 -16.77 5.29
N PHE A 391 -4.46 -16.22 4.32
CA PHE A 391 -3.14 -15.63 4.48
C PHE A 391 -3.03 -14.45 3.54
N GLU A 392 -2.07 -13.56 3.77
CA GLU A 392 -1.86 -12.43 2.88
C GLU A 392 -0.42 -11.94 2.95
N LEU A 393 0.09 -11.51 1.80
CA LEU A 393 1.44 -11.01 1.66
C LEU A 393 1.41 -9.50 1.43
N PHE A 394 2.12 -8.77 2.28
CA PHE A 394 2.20 -7.32 2.26
C PHE A 394 3.60 -6.86 1.87
N ALA A 395 3.71 -5.74 1.14
CA ALA A 395 4.95 -4.97 1.05
C ALA A 395 4.93 -3.87 2.10
N VAL A 396 5.83 -3.98 3.08
CA VAL A 396 5.99 -2.99 4.15
C VAL A 396 7.20 -2.14 3.84
N ASP A 397 6.97 -0.85 3.60
CA ASP A 397 7.98 0.07 3.10
C ASP A 397 8.55 0.91 4.25
N PHE A 398 9.87 1.02 4.32
CA PHE A 398 10.61 1.72 5.37
C PHE A 398 11.61 2.73 4.81
N LEU A 399 11.63 3.93 5.36
CA LEU A 399 12.72 4.89 5.18
C LEU A 399 13.80 4.64 6.24
N ILE A 400 15.07 4.75 5.87
CA ILE A 400 16.19 4.62 6.81
C ILE A 400 16.82 6.00 6.97
N ASP A 401 16.85 6.54 8.18
CA ASP A 401 17.47 7.86 8.43
C ASP A 401 18.99 7.75 8.68
N THR A 402 19.64 8.91 8.83
CA THR A 402 21.08 9.00 9.09
C THR A 402 21.51 8.43 10.44
N ASP A 403 20.58 8.22 11.36
CA ASP A 403 20.83 7.62 12.67
C ASP A 403 20.64 6.09 12.65
N GLY A 404 20.23 5.53 11.51
CA GLY A 404 19.96 4.10 11.33
C GLY A 404 18.60 3.65 11.85
N THR A 405 17.66 4.58 12.04
CA THR A 405 16.27 4.27 12.39
C THR A 405 15.49 3.88 11.14
N ALA A 406 14.79 2.74 11.20
CA ALA A 406 13.87 2.31 10.16
C ALA A 406 12.46 2.84 10.44
N TRP A 407 12.05 3.88 9.70
CA TRP A 407 10.75 4.53 9.78
C TRP A 407 9.74 3.88 8.82
N LEU A 408 8.68 3.29 9.36
CA LEU A 408 7.55 2.77 8.58
C LEU A 408 6.92 3.89 7.76
N LEU A 409 6.87 3.70 6.44
CA LEU A 409 6.29 4.65 5.51
C LEU A 409 4.83 4.29 5.19
N GLU A 410 4.59 3.04 4.80
CA GLU A 410 3.27 2.49 4.47
C GLU A 410 3.30 0.95 4.41
N VAL A 411 2.12 0.35 4.41
CA VAL A 411 1.90 -1.07 4.14
C VAL A 411 1.05 -1.16 2.87
N ASN A 412 1.53 -1.94 1.90
CA ASN A 412 0.85 -2.14 0.62
C ASN A 412 0.34 -3.58 0.53
N GLU A 413 -0.95 -3.71 0.21
CA GLU A 413 -1.58 -4.97 -0.20
C GLU A 413 -1.13 -5.36 -1.62
N THR A 414 -1.28 -6.64 -1.96
CA THR A 414 -0.99 -7.18 -3.31
C THR A 414 0.29 -6.61 -3.95
N PRO A 415 1.48 -6.85 -3.35
CA PRO A 415 2.71 -6.22 -3.81
C PRO A 415 3.04 -6.56 -5.26
N ALA A 416 3.51 -5.56 -6.01
CA ALA A 416 3.95 -5.75 -7.38
C ALA A 416 5.21 -6.64 -7.47
N PHE A 417 5.24 -7.54 -8.45
CA PHE A 417 6.38 -8.41 -8.74
C PHE A 417 6.91 -8.18 -10.16
N TYR A 418 8.18 -7.77 -10.23
CA TYR A 418 8.82 -7.44 -11.50
C TYR A 418 9.67 -8.62 -11.99
N ASP A 419 9.48 -9.05 -13.24
CA ASP A 419 10.34 -10.03 -13.91
C ASP A 419 11.56 -9.37 -14.59
N VAL A 420 12.29 -8.54 -13.82
CA VAL A 420 13.48 -7.84 -14.33
C VAL A 420 14.58 -7.82 -13.29
N GLY A 421 15.83 -7.89 -13.76
CA GLY A 421 17.02 -7.74 -12.92
C GLY A 421 17.04 -8.68 -11.71
N MET A 422 17.37 -8.16 -10.53
CA MET A 422 17.38 -8.95 -9.29
C MET A 422 15.97 -9.23 -8.73
N ALA A 423 14.95 -8.45 -9.13
CA ALA A 423 13.61 -8.54 -8.57
C ALA A 423 12.91 -9.84 -8.97
N GLY A 424 13.09 -10.32 -10.21
CA GLY A 424 12.51 -11.58 -10.68
C GLY A 424 12.99 -12.80 -9.86
N PRO A 425 14.31 -13.03 -9.74
CA PRO A 425 14.84 -14.10 -8.90
C PRO A 425 14.46 -14.00 -7.42
N LEU A 426 14.35 -12.78 -6.88
CA LEU A 426 13.88 -12.57 -5.51
C LEU A 426 12.41 -12.96 -5.37
N ALA A 427 11.54 -12.52 -6.30
CA ALA A 427 10.12 -12.87 -6.31
C ALA A 427 9.90 -14.38 -6.40
N MET A 428 10.68 -15.11 -7.20
CA MET A 428 10.63 -16.57 -7.24
C MET A 428 10.97 -17.21 -5.88
N ARG A 429 12.04 -16.76 -5.22
CA ARG A 429 12.43 -17.27 -3.88
C ARG A 429 11.41 -16.91 -2.80
N LEU A 430 10.80 -15.73 -2.91
CA LEU A 430 9.73 -15.27 -2.04
C LEU A 430 8.49 -16.17 -2.20
N MET A 431 8.00 -16.37 -3.43
CA MET A 431 6.85 -17.24 -3.69
C MET A 431 7.10 -18.69 -3.25
N GLU A 432 8.29 -19.24 -3.50
CA GLU A 432 8.67 -20.56 -3.00
C GLU A 432 8.54 -20.64 -1.47
N SER A 433 8.96 -19.59 -0.77
CA SER A 433 8.92 -19.53 0.69
C SER A 433 7.50 -19.33 1.22
N VAL A 434 6.68 -18.48 0.57
CA VAL A 434 5.25 -18.30 0.88
C VAL A 434 4.50 -19.62 0.74
N ILE A 435 4.69 -20.33 -0.37
CA ILE A 435 4.05 -21.64 -0.59
C ILE A 435 4.53 -22.66 0.45
N CYS A 436 5.81 -22.68 0.81
CA CYS A 436 6.32 -23.58 1.85
C CYS A 436 5.61 -23.33 3.21
N ILE A 437 5.48 -22.07 3.64
CA ILE A 437 4.78 -21.72 4.89
C ILE A 437 3.27 -22.04 4.79
N ALA A 438 2.64 -21.76 3.65
CA ALA A 438 1.23 -22.08 3.42
C ALA A 438 0.97 -23.60 3.49
N MET A 439 1.82 -24.40 2.85
CA MET A 439 1.73 -25.87 2.90
C MET A 439 2.00 -26.38 4.31
N GLU A 440 2.87 -25.74 5.10
CA GLU A 440 3.09 -26.08 6.50
C GLU A 440 1.84 -25.81 7.34
N HIS A 441 1.21 -24.64 7.15
CA HIS A 441 -0.03 -24.27 7.83
C HIS A 441 -1.17 -25.27 7.54
N MET A 442 -1.26 -25.78 6.31
CA MET A 442 -2.23 -26.82 5.94
C MET A 442 -1.85 -28.24 6.41
N GLY A 443 -0.66 -28.44 6.98
CA GLY A 443 -0.15 -29.74 7.41
C GLY A 443 0.37 -30.63 6.26
N ASN A 444 0.73 -30.04 5.13
CA ASN A 444 1.14 -30.72 3.89
C ASN A 444 2.63 -30.50 3.53
N ALA A 445 3.38 -29.71 4.29
CA ALA A 445 4.78 -29.42 3.96
C ALA A 445 5.72 -30.60 4.16
N LYS A 446 6.43 -30.98 3.08
CA LYS A 446 7.56 -31.92 3.08
C LYS A 446 8.89 -31.27 3.47
N LEU A 447 9.09 -30.96 4.75
CA LEU A 447 10.29 -30.25 5.24
C LEU A 447 11.55 -31.12 5.34
N GLU A 448 11.43 -32.43 5.15
CA GLU A 448 12.53 -33.37 5.02
C GLU A 448 13.38 -33.13 3.77
N GLU A 449 12.82 -32.49 2.75
CA GLU A 449 13.54 -32.09 1.55
C GLU A 449 14.35 -30.80 1.83
N GLU A 450 15.66 -30.83 1.53
CA GLU A 450 16.57 -29.71 1.80
C GLU A 450 16.09 -28.39 1.16
N ARG A 451 15.56 -28.47 -0.06
CA ARG A 451 14.98 -27.32 -0.78
C ARG A 451 13.86 -26.64 0.04
N ASN A 452 12.93 -27.42 0.57
CA ASN A 452 11.78 -26.91 1.31
C ASN A 452 12.21 -26.35 2.67
N ALA A 453 13.18 -27.00 3.33
CA ALA A 453 13.79 -26.50 4.55
C ALA A 453 14.53 -25.17 4.33
N LEU A 454 15.23 -25.00 3.20
CA LEU A 454 15.88 -23.75 2.83
C LEU A 454 14.85 -22.65 2.53
N ALA A 455 13.78 -22.95 1.80
CA ALA A 455 12.70 -22.00 1.54
C ALA A 455 12.08 -21.49 2.84
N LYS A 456 11.75 -22.38 3.77
CA LYS A 456 11.23 -22.02 5.10
C LYS A 456 12.18 -21.10 5.86
N LYS A 457 13.49 -21.38 5.85
CA LYS A 457 14.51 -20.57 6.55
C LYS A 457 14.62 -19.13 6.06
N ARG A 458 14.11 -18.80 4.86
CA ARG A 458 14.08 -17.41 4.37
C ARG A 458 12.98 -16.58 5.03
N MET A 459 11.99 -17.22 5.65
CA MET A 459 10.88 -16.58 6.36
C MET A 459 11.13 -16.58 7.86
N ILE A 460 11.36 -15.40 8.44
CA ILE A 460 11.59 -15.24 9.88
C ILE A 460 10.25 -15.04 10.56
N GLN A 461 9.82 -15.99 11.38
CA GLN A 461 8.60 -15.81 12.19
C GLN A 461 8.84 -14.77 13.27
N VAL A 462 8.15 -13.65 13.21
CA VAL A 462 8.28 -12.51 14.14
C VAL A 462 7.11 -12.42 15.12
N LEU A 463 5.98 -13.05 14.80
CA LEU A 463 4.77 -13.04 15.63
C LEU A 463 4.04 -14.38 15.56
N ASP A 464 3.49 -14.81 16.70
CA ASP A 464 2.47 -15.84 16.80
C ASP A 464 1.42 -15.40 17.84
N GLU A 465 0.21 -15.12 17.37
CA GLU A 465 -0.93 -14.72 18.20
C GLU A 465 -2.07 -15.76 18.17
N THR A 466 -1.85 -16.93 17.55
CA THR A 466 -2.84 -17.98 17.33
C THR A 466 -3.64 -18.34 18.59
N ASP A 467 -2.96 -18.42 19.73
CA ASP A 467 -3.55 -18.80 21.02
C ASP A 467 -4.07 -17.62 21.85
N LYS A 468 -3.69 -16.39 21.48
CA LYS A 468 -4.03 -15.16 22.24
C LYS A 468 -5.25 -14.45 21.66
N LEU A 469 -5.40 -14.47 20.34
CA LEU A 469 -6.60 -13.95 19.70
C LEU A 469 -7.78 -14.85 20.04
N ALA A 470 -8.91 -14.23 20.40
CA ALA A 470 -10.14 -14.96 20.67
C ALA A 470 -10.46 -15.88 19.50
N LYS A 471 -10.92 -17.11 19.80
CA LYS A 471 -11.38 -18.05 18.77
C LYS A 471 -12.47 -17.37 17.97
N SER A 472 -12.15 -17.03 16.72
CA SER A 472 -13.12 -16.46 15.80
C SER A 472 -14.17 -17.54 15.56
N ASN A 473 -15.43 -17.24 15.86
CA ASN A 473 -16.57 -18.08 15.51
C ASN A 473 -16.99 -17.85 14.05
N ILE A 474 -16.22 -17.08 13.26
CA ILE A 474 -16.46 -16.84 11.84
C ILE A 474 -16.18 -18.15 11.10
N THR A 475 -17.26 -18.87 10.78
CA THR A 475 -17.23 -20.09 9.97
C THR A 475 -17.47 -19.81 8.50
N GLU A 476 -18.03 -18.64 8.18
CA GLU A 476 -18.39 -18.22 6.83
C GLU A 476 -17.95 -16.77 6.60
N ILE A 477 -17.28 -16.54 5.48
CA ILE A 477 -17.01 -15.20 4.95
C ILE A 477 -18.07 -14.95 3.89
N LEU A 478 -19.00 -14.03 4.18
CA LEU A 478 -20.09 -13.66 3.29
C LEU A 478 -19.85 -12.24 2.75
N PRO A 479 -20.16 -11.96 1.47
CA PRO A 479 -20.16 -10.59 0.96
C PRO A 479 -21.18 -9.72 1.70
N GLU A 480 -20.89 -8.42 1.80
CA GLU A 480 -21.95 -7.42 2.05
C GLU A 480 -22.91 -7.43 0.85
N ILE A 481 -24.22 -7.51 1.13
CA ILE A 481 -25.30 -7.55 0.13
C ILE A 481 -25.58 -6.15 -0.41
#